data_AF-A0A5P9GPK0-F1
#
_entry.id   AF-A0A5P9GPK0-F1
#
_cell.length_a   1.000
_cell.length_b   1.000
_cell.length_c   1.000
_cell.angle_alpha   90.00
_cell.angle_beta   90.00
_cell.angle_gamma   90.00
#
_symmetry.space_group_name_H-M   'P 1'
#
loop_
_entity.id
_entity.type
_entity.pdbx_description
1 polymer ?
#
loop_
_entity_poly.entity_id
_entity_poly.type
_entity_poly.pdbx_seq_one_letter_code
_entity_poly.pdbx_strand_id
1 'polypeptide(L)'
;MITPVNPYLDTQALSPERLELRKAAQGFEAIMLRRMLESARAASFAEDTPLTGGGLKQFEKMRDEHVAEIAAGSGAFGFARSIEEQLAQYIDAKEAGS
;
A
#
# COMPACT_ATOMS: atom_id res chain seq x y z
N MET A 1 21.83 45.98 -1.01
CA MET A 1 20.65 45.32 -1.60
C MET A 1 20.60 43.90 -1.06
N ILE A 2 19.66 43.61 -0.16
CA ILE A 2 19.45 42.27 0.39
C ILE A 2 18.23 41.72 -0.34
N THR A 3 18.44 40.76 -1.24
CA THR A 3 17.34 40.02 -1.86
C THR A 3 16.70 39.12 -0.80
N PRO A 4 15.36 39.15 -0.62
CA PRO A 4 14.71 38.22 0.30
C PRO A 4 14.84 36.80 -0.24
N VAL A 5 15.35 35.89 0.59
CA VAL A 5 15.23 34.45 0.38
C VAL A 5 13.75 34.11 0.55
N ASN A 6 13.09 33.80 -0.56
CA ASN A 6 11.67 33.46 -0.60
C ASN A 6 11.51 32.03 -0.06
N PRO A 7 10.93 31.81 1.14
CA PRO A 7 10.90 30.50 1.79
C PRO A 7 9.74 29.62 1.31
N TYR A 8 9.08 29.98 0.20
CA TYR A 8 8.11 29.11 -0.45
C TYR A 8 8.88 28.05 -1.24
N LEU A 9 9.43 27.10 -0.49
CA LEU A 9 9.84 25.80 -1.00
C LEU A 9 8.67 25.26 -1.82
N ASP A 10 8.87 25.29 -3.13
CA ASP A 10 8.54 24.21 -4.02
C ASP A 10 7.51 23.24 -3.45
N THR A 11 6.22 23.54 -3.69
CA THR A 11 5.28 22.46 -3.94
C THR A 11 5.66 21.87 -5.29
N GLN A 12 6.86 21.26 -5.36
CA GLN A 12 7.40 20.66 -6.55
C GLN A 12 6.42 19.57 -6.92
N ALA A 13 5.68 19.81 -8.01
CA ALA A 13 4.95 18.76 -8.69
C ALA A 13 5.93 17.60 -8.86
N LEU A 14 5.59 16.43 -8.30
CA LEU A 14 6.41 15.22 -8.40
C LEU A 14 6.85 15.05 -9.86
N SER A 15 8.15 14.83 -10.09
CA SER A 15 8.64 14.55 -11.44
C SER A 15 7.87 13.36 -12.03
N PRO A 16 7.75 13.26 -13.36
CA PRO A 16 7.10 12.13 -14.01
C PRO A 16 7.64 10.77 -13.50
N GLU A 17 8.94 10.66 -13.26
CA GLU A 17 9.61 9.48 -12.73
C GLU A 17 9.17 9.18 -11.29
N ARG A 18 9.03 10.19 -10.42
CA ARG A 18 8.52 10.04 -9.05
C ARG A 18 7.05 9.60 -9.04
N LEU A 19 6.24 10.11 -9.96
CA LEU A 19 4.83 9.70 -10.11
C LEU A 19 4.71 8.25 -10.55
N GLU A 20 5.55 7.79 -11.47
CA GLU A 20 5.58 6.39 -11.92
C GLU A 20 6.08 5.46 -10.81
N LEU A 21 7.10 5.87 -10.05
CA LEU A 21 7.56 5.12 -8.87
C LEU A 21 6.43 4.93 -7.85
N ARG A 22 5.69 6.01 -7.54
CA ARG A 22 4.55 5.95 -6.61
C ARG A 22 3.47 4.98 -7.09
N LYS A 23 3.09 5.04 -8.37
CA LYS A 23 2.10 4.11 -8.95
C LYS A 23 2.58 2.65 -8.87
N ALA A 24 3.86 2.41 -9.18
CA ALA A 24 4.44 1.07 -9.09
C ALA A 24 4.44 0.53 -7.64
N ALA A 25 4.83 1.37 -6.67
CA ALA A 25 4.83 1.03 -5.25
C ALA A 25 3.42 0.69 -4.74
N GLN A 26 2.40 1.47 -5.15
CA GLN A 26 0.99 1.19 -4.86
C GLN A 26 0.52 -0.14 -5.46
N GLY A 27 0.90 -0.43 -6.72
CA GLY A 27 0.57 -1.69 -7.37
C GLY A 27 1.20 -2.90 -6.67
N PHE A 28 2.44 -2.78 -6.20
CA PHE A 28 3.11 -3.82 -5.45
C PHE A 28 2.44 -4.09 -4.09
N GLU A 29 2.11 -3.03 -3.35
CA GLU A 29 1.38 -3.14 -2.09
C GLU A 29 0.04 -3.86 -2.30
N ALA A 30 -0.73 -3.49 -3.32
CA ALA A 30 -1.99 -4.16 -3.63
C ALA A 30 -1.83 -5.67 -3.88
N ILE A 31 -0.78 -6.09 -4.60
CA ILE A 31 -0.50 -7.52 -4.85
C ILE A 31 -0.12 -8.22 -3.54
N MET A 32 0.79 -7.66 -2.75
CA MET A 32 1.21 -8.25 -1.47
C MET A 32 0.04 -8.43 -0.51
N LEU A 33 -0.81 -7.42 -0.37
CA LEU A 33 -1.99 -7.49 0.50
C LEU A 33 -2.96 -8.55 0.02
N ARG A 34 -3.18 -8.66 -1.29
CA ARG A 34 -4.01 -9.74 -1.83
C ARG A 34 -3.43 -11.10 -1.50
N ARG A 35 -2.11 -11.30 -1.61
CA ARG A 35 -1.46 -12.57 -1.23
C ARG A 35 -1.57 -12.86 0.26
N MET A 36 -1.39 -11.85 1.11
CA MET A 36 -1.55 -11.99 2.56
C MET A 36 -2.99 -12.40 2.92
N LEU A 37 -4.00 -11.76 2.31
CA LEU A 37 -5.41 -12.10 2.49
C LEU A 37 -5.74 -13.51 1.98
N GLU A 38 -5.20 -13.90 0.82
CA GLU A 38 -5.33 -15.27 0.29
C GLU A 38 -4.76 -16.31 1.27
N SER A 39 -3.58 -16.04 1.83
CA SER A 39 -2.96 -16.91 2.85
C SER A 39 -3.76 -16.98 4.14
N ALA A 40 -4.25 -15.85 4.65
CA ALA A 40 -5.09 -15.83 5.84
C ALA A 40 -6.39 -16.64 5.65
N ARG A 41 -7.04 -16.51 4.49
CA ARG A 41 -8.23 -17.29 4.14
C ARG A 41 -7.92 -18.79 4.05
N ALA A 42 -6.82 -19.17 3.41
CA ALA A 42 -6.43 -20.57 3.27
C ALA A 42 -6.13 -21.21 4.64
N ALA A 43 -5.46 -20.49 5.55
CA ALA A 43 -5.19 -20.93 6.91
C ALA A 43 -6.49 -21.15 7.71
N SER A 44 -7.43 -20.21 7.62
CA SER A 44 -8.71 -20.30 8.35
C SER A 44 -9.58 -21.49 7.94
N PHE A 45 -9.49 -21.97 6.69
CA PHE A 45 -10.20 -23.17 6.24
C PHE A 45 -9.51 -24.48 6.61
N ALA A 46 -8.23 -24.46 6.97
CA ALA A 46 -7.48 -25.66 7.31
C ALA A 46 -7.73 -26.13 8.75
N GLU A 47 -8.20 -25.23 9.64
CA GLU A 47 -8.41 -25.52 11.06
C GLU A 47 -9.80 -26.07 11.42
N ASP A 48 -10.82 -25.96 10.56
CA ASP A 48 -12.18 -26.36 10.96
C ASP A 48 -12.96 -27.10 9.85
N THR A 49 -13.09 -28.42 10.08
CA THR A 49 -14.25 -29.33 9.92
C THR A 49 -15.26 -29.08 8.76
N PRO A 50 -15.80 -30.12 8.07
CA PRO A 50 -16.59 -29.99 6.84
C PRO A 50 -17.76 -29.00 6.94
N LEU A 51 -17.63 -27.85 6.27
CA LEU A 51 -18.61 -26.78 6.26
C LEU A 51 -19.87 -27.21 5.50
N THR A 52 -20.85 -27.77 6.21
CA THR A 52 -22.23 -27.92 5.72
C THR A 52 -22.94 -26.55 5.76
N GLY A 53 -23.86 -26.31 4.82
CA GLY A 53 -24.27 -25.00 4.28
C GLY A 53 -24.76 -23.88 5.22
N GLY A 54 -24.82 -24.08 6.54
CA GLY A 54 -25.03 -23.02 7.53
C GLY A 54 -23.74 -22.33 7.99
N GLY A 55 -22.65 -23.07 8.13
CA GLY A 55 -21.35 -22.54 8.56
C GLY A 55 -20.70 -21.62 7.51
N LEU A 56 -20.98 -21.87 6.22
CA LEU A 56 -20.45 -21.07 5.11
C LEU A 56 -20.92 -19.61 5.16
N LYS A 57 -22.20 -19.36 5.48
CA LYS A 57 -22.74 -18.00 5.56
C LYS A 57 -22.17 -17.22 6.75
N GLN A 58 -21.99 -17.89 7.89
CA GLN A 58 -21.35 -17.27 9.05
C GLN A 58 -19.88 -16.97 8.77
N PHE A 59 -19.18 -17.85 8.05
CA PHE A 59 -17.82 -17.62 7.59
C PHE A 59 -17.73 -16.43 6.62
N GLU A 60 -18.63 -16.34 5.65
CA GLU A 60 -18.69 -15.20 4.73
C GLU A 60 -18.91 -13.89 5.47
N LYS A 61 -19.79 -13.87 6.47
CA LYS A 61 -20.03 -12.68 7.29
C LYS A 61 -18.80 -12.26 8.11
N MET A 62 -18.17 -13.21 8.81
CA MET A 62 -16.95 -12.92 9.57
C MET A 62 -15.79 -12.50 8.67
N ARG A 63 -15.67 -13.10 7.48
CA ARG A 63 -14.70 -12.71 6.45
C ARG A 63 -14.93 -11.27 5.99
N ASP A 64 -16.16 -10.92 5.66
CA ASP A 64 -16.49 -9.59 5.14
C ASP A 64 -16.32 -8.51 6.21
N GLU A 65 -16.66 -8.81 7.47
CA GLU A 65 -16.37 -7.95 8.63
C GLU A 65 -14.87 -7.74 8.81
N HIS A 66 -14.05 -8.80 8.74
CA HIS A 66 -12.60 -8.69 8.88
C HIS A 66 -11.94 -7.95 7.71
N VAL A 67 -12.41 -8.16 6.47
CA VAL A 67 -11.95 -7.39 5.30
C VAL A 67 -12.35 -5.93 5.42
N ALA A 68 -13.56 -5.63 5.88
CA ALA A 68 -14.01 -4.26 6.12
C ALA A 68 -13.20 -3.58 7.24
N GLU A 69 -12.85 -4.30 8.30
CA GLU A 69 -12.02 -3.79 9.40
C GLU A 69 -10.57 -3.55 8.96
N ILE A 70 -9.99 -4.48 8.19
CA ILE A 70 -8.69 -4.26 7.55
C ILE A 70 -8.78 -3.05 6.63
N ALA A 71 -9.77 -2.97 5.74
CA ALA A 71 -9.90 -1.84 4.81
C ALA A 71 -10.16 -0.51 5.53
N ALA A 72 -10.88 -0.51 6.65
CA ALA A 72 -11.14 0.67 7.47
C ALA A 72 -9.91 1.10 8.30
N GLY A 73 -9.09 0.15 8.77
CA GLY A 73 -7.86 0.42 9.51
C GLY A 73 -6.62 0.63 8.62
N SER A 74 -6.62 0.06 7.41
CA SER A 74 -5.53 0.13 6.43
C SER A 74 -5.75 1.31 5.49
N GLY A 75 -5.52 2.52 5.97
CA GLY A 75 -5.20 3.64 5.09
C GLY A 75 -3.82 3.42 4.45
N ALA A 76 -3.70 2.43 3.55
CA ALA A 76 -2.46 1.83 3.04
C ALA A 76 -1.55 1.28 4.14
N PHE A 77 -1.04 0.05 4.02
CA PHE A 77 -0.13 -0.54 5.01
C PHE A 77 1.22 0.18 5.13
N GLY A 78 1.38 1.31 4.43
CA GLY A 78 2.54 2.18 4.49
C GLY A 78 3.72 1.66 3.65
N PHE A 79 3.62 0.44 3.12
CA PHE A 79 4.68 -0.17 2.32
C PHE A 79 4.93 0.61 1.03
N ALA A 80 3.86 1.06 0.37
CA ALA A 80 4.00 1.87 -0.83
C ALA A 80 4.77 3.18 -0.55
N ARG A 81 4.49 3.84 0.60
CA ARG A 81 5.19 5.06 1.02
C ARG A 81 6.65 4.79 1.35
N SER A 82 6.95 3.72 2.10
CA SER A 82 8.33 3.38 2.44
C SER A 82 9.17 3.02 1.22
N ILE A 83 8.58 2.34 0.23
CA ILE A 83 9.24 2.05 -1.06
C ILE A 83 9.48 3.36 -1.83
N GLU A 84 8.49 4.25 -1.90
CA GLU A 84 8.64 5.56 -2.53
C GLU A 84 9.77 6.37 -1.89
N GLU A 85 9.80 6.50 -0.56
CA GLU A 85 10.83 7.24 0.18
C GLU A 85 12.22 6.65 -0.04
N GLN A 86 12.35 5.32 -0.02
CA GLN A 86 13.62 4.65 -0.23
C GLN A 86 14.12 4.75 -1.67
N LEU A 87 13.24 4.67 -2.67
CA LEU A 87 13.68 4.74 -4.07
C LEU A 87 13.79 6.16 -4.62
N ALA A 88 13.06 7.12 -4.06
CA ALA A 88 13.13 8.53 -4.43
C ALA A 88 14.56 9.07 -4.34
N GLN A 89 15.32 8.68 -3.31
CA GLN A 89 16.72 9.13 -3.14
C GLN A 89 17.63 8.75 -4.33
N TYR A 90 17.34 7.64 -5.02
CA TYR A 90 18.13 7.19 -6.17
C TYR A 90 17.71 7.88 -7.46
N ILE A 91 16.46 8.32 -7.58
CA ILE A 91 15.98 9.13 -8.70
C ILE A 91 16.57 10.53 -8.59
N ASP A 92 16.47 11.14 -7.42
CA ASP A 92 17.00 12.49 -7.17
C ASP A 92 18.52 12.55 -7.37
N ALA A 93 19.25 11.51 -6.92
CA ALA A 93 20.71 11.40 -7.13
C ALA A 93 21.09 11.22 -8.61
N LYS A 94 20.25 10.55 -9.41
CA LYS A 94 20.45 10.39 -10.86
C LYS A 94 20.22 11.72 -11.60
N GLU A 95 19.21 12.48 -11.19
CA GLU A 95 18.91 13.80 -11.78
C GLU A 95 19.99 14.84 -11.43
N ALA A 96 20.57 14.79 -10.23
CA ALA A 96 21.65 15.70 -9.81
C ALA A 96 23.02 15.44 -10.48
N GLY A 97 23.21 14.26 -11.08
CA GLY A 97 24.44 13.86 -11.75
C GLY A 97 24.41 13.94 -13.28
N SER A 98 23.33 14.48 -13.86
CA SER A 98 23.13 14.61 -15.32
C SER A 98 23.31 16.04 -15.82
#